data_AF-A0A7X7DWZ9-F1
#
_entry.id   AF-A0A7X7DWZ9-F1
#
_cell.length_a   1.000
_cell.length_b   1.000
_cell.length_c   1.000
_cell.angle_alpha   90.00
_cell.angle_beta   90.00
_cell.angle_gamma   90.00
#
_symmetry.space_group_name_H-M   'P 1'
#
loop_
_entity.id
_entity.type
_entity.pdbx_description
1 polymer ?
#
loop_
_entity_poly.entity_id
_entity_poly.type
_entity_poly.pdbx_seq_one_letter_code
_entity_poly.pdbx_strand_id
1 'polypeptide(L)'
;MVKSYATERYIDIVTTFYKRARIVSVGSYVPETVLTNKDLEKIVDTTDLWIEQRTGIKSRRIIPKDQPVPASDLGTKAAMVALE
;
A
#
# COMPACT_ATOMS: atom_id res chain seq x y z
N MET A 1 24.89 -11.71 56.94
CA MET A 1 24.01 -12.45 56.01
C MET A 1 23.46 -11.44 54.99
N VAL A 2 24.30 -11.03 54.03
CA VAL A 2 23.97 -9.98 53.05
C VAL A 2 23.32 -10.68 51.87
N LYS A 3 21.99 -10.58 51.75
CA LYS A 3 21.26 -11.19 50.63
C LYS A 3 21.63 -10.46 49.32
N SER A 4 22.09 -11.26 48.37
CA SER A 4 22.51 -10.90 47.02
C SER A 4 21.35 -10.36 46.20
N TYR A 5 21.26 -9.04 46.02
CA TYR A 5 20.26 -8.37 45.16
C TYR A 5 20.84 -7.85 43.84
N ALA A 6 22.08 -8.20 43.48
CA ALA A 6 22.81 -7.55 42.39
C ALA A 6 22.88 -8.35 41.07
N THR A 7 22.46 -9.62 41.05
CA THR A 7 22.66 -10.52 39.90
C THR A 7 21.49 -10.56 38.91
N GLU A 8 20.27 -10.18 39.29
CA GLU A 8 19.10 -10.28 38.40
C GLU A 8 19.02 -9.15 37.35
N ARG A 9 19.57 -7.96 37.64
CA ARG A 9 19.57 -6.82 36.70
C ARG A 9 20.65 -6.87 35.62
N TYR A 10 21.58 -7.82 35.69
CA TYR A 10 22.69 -7.91 34.73
C TYR A 10 22.28 -8.66 33.44
N ILE A 11 21.23 -9.47 33.48
CA ILE A 11 20.81 -10.33 32.36
C ILE A 11 19.93 -9.58 31.35
N ASP A 12 19.17 -8.57 31.78
CA ASP A 12 18.23 -7.85 30.89
C ASP A 12 18.92 -6.94 29.84
N ILE A 13 20.14 -6.46 30.11
CA ILE A 13 20.86 -5.53 29.22
C ILE A 13 21.56 -6.24 28.05
N VAL A 14 22.01 -7.49 28.23
CA VAL A 14 22.78 -8.22 27.21
C VAL A 14 21.91 -9.06 26.25
N THR A 15 20.61 -9.20 26.50
CA THR A 15 19.71 -10.08 25.71
C THR A 15 18.57 -9.35 24.98
N THR A 16 18.61 -8.01 24.88
CA THR A 16 17.63 -7.28 24.07
C THR A 16 18.01 -7.37 22.59
N PHE A 17 17.56 -8.43 21.92
CA PHE A 17 17.63 -8.54 20.46
C PHE A 17 16.79 -7.44 19.82
N TYR A 18 17.43 -6.44 19.21
CA TYR A 18 16.73 -5.46 18.37
C TYR A 18 16.09 -6.16 17.17
N LYS A 19 14.78 -6.40 17.24
CA LYS A 19 14.00 -6.91 16.10
C LYS A 19 14.04 -5.88 14.97
N ARG A 20 14.71 -6.24 13.87
CA ARG A 20 14.72 -5.44 12.64
C ARG A 20 13.51 -5.83 11.80
N ALA A 21 12.75 -4.83 11.33
CA ALA A 21 11.68 -5.04 10.37
C ALA A 21 12.25 -5.21 8.96
N ARG A 22 11.60 -6.04 8.15
CA ARG A 22 11.84 -6.16 6.71
C ARG A 22 10.52 -6.40 6.00
N ILE A 23 10.44 -6.01 4.73
CA ILE A 23 9.30 -6.36 3.88
C ILE A 23 9.37 -7.87 3.63
N VAL A 24 8.28 -8.58 3.93
CA VAL A 24 8.19 -10.03 3.75
C VAL A 24 7.51 -10.37 2.43
N SER A 25 6.46 -9.61 2.07
CA SER A 25 5.69 -9.76 0.83
C SER A 25 5.08 -8.41 0.42
N VAL A 26 4.61 -8.35 -0.82
CA VAL A 26 3.83 -7.22 -1.36
C VAL A 26 2.64 -7.78 -2.12
N GLY A 27 1.51 -7.07 -2.07
CA GLY A 27 0.31 -7.42 -2.81
C GLY A 27 -0.35 -6.16 -3.36
N SER A 28 -1.02 -6.29 -4.48
CA SER A 28 -1.70 -5.17 -5.13
C SER A 28 -3.02 -5.64 -5.72
N TYR A 29 -4.01 -4.75 -5.67
CA TYR A 29 -5.28 -4.95 -6.33
C TYR A 29 -5.73 -3.61 -6.92
N VAL A 30 -6.26 -3.67 -8.14
CA VAL A 30 -6.83 -2.51 -8.83
C VAL A 30 -8.20 -2.88 -9.39
N PRO A 31 -9.15 -1.93 -9.45
CA PRO A 31 -10.44 -2.19 -10.07
C PRO A 31 -10.28 -2.44 -11.57
N GLU A 32 -11.23 -3.18 -12.15
CA GLU A 32 -11.15 -3.62 -13.54
C GLU A 32 -11.39 -2.49 -14.55
N THR A 33 -12.23 -1.51 -14.19
CA THR A 33 -12.59 -0.41 -15.09
C THR A 33 -11.38 0.47 -15.41
N VAL A 34 -11.09 0.59 -16.71
CA VAL A 34 -10.03 1.45 -17.25
C VAL A 34 -10.65 2.75 -17.73
N LEU A 35 -10.10 3.88 -17.27
CA LEU A 35 -10.35 5.20 -17.84
C LEU A 35 -9.13 5.63 -18.63
N THR A 36 -9.28 5.75 -19.95
CA THR A 36 -8.20 6.23 -20.83
C THR A 36 -8.14 7.75 -20.83
N ASN A 37 -7.01 8.31 -21.26
CA ASN A 37 -6.92 9.75 -21.50
C ASN A 37 -8.00 10.25 -22.47
N LYS A 38 -8.25 9.52 -23.57
CA LYS A 38 -9.29 9.85 -24.55
C LYS A 38 -10.69 9.90 -23.95
N ASP A 39 -10.96 9.09 -22.94
CA ASP A 39 -12.22 9.15 -22.22
C ASP A 39 -12.26 10.35 -21.27
N LEU A 40 -11.12 10.74 -20.69
CA LEU A 40 -10.98 11.92 -19.84
C LEU A 40 -11.17 13.23 -20.63
N GLU A 41 -10.66 13.31 -21.85
CA GLU A 41 -10.86 14.46 -22.76
C GLU A 41 -12.35 14.79 -22.99
N LYS A 42 -13.23 13.79 -22.92
CA LYS A 42 -14.68 13.97 -23.12
C LYS A 42 -15.37 14.63 -21.93
N ILE A 43 -14.73 14.62 -20.75
CA ILE A 43 -15.34 15.05 -19.48
C ILE A 43 -14.59 16.23 -18.83
N VAL A 44 -13.40 16.57 -19.32
CA VAL A 44 -12.56 17.67 -18.84
C VAL A 44 -11.89 18.34 -20.05
N ASP A 45 -11.72 19.65 -20.00
CA ASP A 45 -10.96 20.39 -21.02
C ASP A 45 -9.46 20.08 -20.93
N THR A 46 -9.04 19.04 -21.65
CA THR A 46 -7.67 18.54 -21.69
C THR A 46 -7.43 17.73 -22.96
N THR A 47 -6.18 17.32 -23.21
CA THR A 47 -5.85 16.42 -24.32
C THR A 47 -4.94 15.27 -23.87
N ASP A 48 -5.05 14.12 -24.52
CA ASP A 48 -4.24 12.92 -24.35
C ASP A 48 -2.76 13.25 -24.51
N LEU A 49 -2.43 14.03 -25.54
CA LEU A 49 -1.07 14.51 -25.76
C LEU A 49 -0.58 15.38 -24.60
N TRP A 50 -1.39 16.33 -24.13
CA TRP A 50 -1.02 17.19 -23.01
C TRP A 50 -0.81 16.38 -21.72
N ILE A 51 -1.69 15.41 -21.44
CA ILE A 51 -1.59 14.54 -20.26
C ILE A 51 -0.33 13.67 -20.35
N GLU A 52 -0.10 12.99 -21.48
CA GLU A 52 1.06 12.10 -21.67
C GLU A 52 2.37 12.90 -21.59
N GLN A 53 2.47 14.06 -22.24
CA GLN A 53 3.69 14.88 -22.22
C GLN A 53 4.04 15.41 -20.83
N ARG A 54 3.03 15.77 -20.03
CA ARG A 54 3.24 16.38 -18.71
C ARG A 54 3.36 15.35 -17.57
N THR A 55 2.73 14.19 -17.71
CA THR A 55 2.60 13.21 -16.61
C THR A 55 3.07 11.80 -16.97
N GLY A 56 3.20 11.46 -18.25
CA GLY A 56 3.47 10.11 -18.73
C GLY A 56 2.30 9.12 -18.56
N ILE A 57 1.14 9.57 -18.08
CA ILE A 57 0.01 8.68 -17.79
C ILE A 57 -0.83 8.47 -19.06
N LYS A 58 -1.08 7.21 -19.43
CA LYS A 58 -1.96 6.82 -20.56
C LYS A 58 -3.37 6.42 -20.14
N SER A 59 -3.50 5.82 -18.97
CA SER A 59 -4.77 5.35 -18.42
C SER A 59 -4.70 5.28 -16.90
N ARG A 60 -5.86 5.16 -16.25
CA ARG A 60 -5.99 4.87 -14.82
C ARG A 60 -7.10 3.85 -14.59
N ARG A 61 -7.05 3.20 -13.43
CA ARG A 61 -8.15 2.35 -12.95
C ARG A 61 -9.07 3.19 -12.07
N ILE A 62 -10.38 3.10 -12.30
CA ILE A 62 -11.39 3.82 -11.54
C ILE A 62 -12.44 2.86 -11.01
N ILE A 63 -13.15 3.28 -9.98
CA ILE A 63 -14.34 2.56 -9.52
C ILE A 63 -15.51 3.03 -10.37
N PRO A 64 -16.25 2.13 -11.04
CA PRO A 64 -17.42 2.50 -11.83
C PRO A 64 -18.52 3.08 -10.93
N LYS A 65 -19.23 4.10 -11.42
CA LYS A 65 -20.22 4.85 -10.62
C LYS A 65 -21.44 4.00 -10.22
N ASP A 66 -21.78 3.03 -11.05
CA ASP A 66 -22.89 2.09 -10.89
C ASP A 66 -22.56 0.91 -9.96
N GLN A 67 -21.27 0.67 -9.69
CA GLN A 67 -20.82 -0.37 -8.77
C GLN A 67 -19.75 0.19 -7.82
N PRO A 68 -20.16 0.98 -6.80
CA PRO A 68 -19.24 1.53 -5.82
C PRO A 68 -18.64 0.41 -4.98
N VAL A 69 -17.31 0.42 -4.86
CA VAL A 69 -16.54 -0.46 -3.98
C VAL A 69 -15.87 0.42 -2.92
N PRO A 70 -16.00 0.12 -1.62
CA PRO A 70 -15.33 0.91 -0.59
C PRO A 70 -13.81 0.67 -0.63
N ALA A 71 -13.04 1.67 -0.20
CA ALA A 71 -11.57 1.59 -0.19
C ALA A 71 -11.07 0.44 0.71
N SER A 72 -11.81 0.07 1.77
CA SER A 72 -11.51 -1.07 2.62
C SER A 72 -11.42 -2.36 1.83
N ASP A 73 -12.34 -2.61 0.90
CA ASP A 73 -12.41 -3.86 0.15
C ASP A 73 -11.25 -3.97 -0.85
N LEU A 74 -10.84 -2.86 -1.46
CA LEU A 74 -9.64 -2.81 -2.29
C LEU A 74 -8.39 -3.15 -1.47
N GLY A 75 -8.30 -2.60 -0.25
CA GLY A 75 -7.23 -2.90 0.70
C GLY A 75 -7.22 -4.36 1.14
N THR A 76 -8.40 -4.92 1.46
CA THR A 76 -8.54 -6.34 1.82
C THR A 76 -8.07 -7.24 0.69
N LYS A 77 -8.48 -6.98 -0.56
CA LYS A 77 -8.03 -7.77 -1.71
C LYS A 77 -6.51 -7.69 -1.91
N ALA A 78 -5.92 -6.50 -1.83
CA ALA A 78 -4.47 -6.34 -1.94
C ALA A 78 -3.72 -7.05 -0.79
N ALA A 79 -4.27 -7.02 0.43
CA ALA A 79 -3.71 -7.69 1.59
C ALA A 79 -3.78 -9.22 1.45
N MET A 80 -4.89 -9.77 0.94
CA MET A 80 -5.00 -11.20 0.67
C MET A 80 -3.94 -11.68 -0.32
N VAL A 81 -3.70 -10.93 -1.41
CA VAL A 81 -2.62 -11.23 -2.37
C VAL A 81 -1.23 -11.18 -1.72
N ALA A 82 -1.03 -10.35 -0.70
CA ALA A 82 0.24 -10.30 0.03
C ALA A 82 0.41 -11.45 1.05
N LEU A 83 -0.69 -12.07 1.47
CA LEU A 83 -0.70 -13.16 2.46
C LEU A 83 -0.61 -14.55 1.82
N GLU A 84 -1.03 -14.68 0.56
CA GLU A 84 -0.78 -15.85 -0.30
C GLU A 84 0.71 -16.05 -0.59
#